data_AF-A0A6F9AA85-F1
#
_entry.id   AF-A0A6F9AA85-F1
#
_cell.length_a   1.000
_cell.length_b   1.000
_cell.length_c   1.000
_cell.angle_alpha   90.00
_cell.angle_beta   90.00
_cell.angle_gamma   90.00
#
_symmetry.space_group_name_H-M   'P 1'
#
loop_
_entity.id
_entity.type
_entity.pdbx_description
1 polymer ?
#
loop_
_entity_poly.entity_id
_entity_poly.type
_entity_poly.pdbx_seq_one_letter_code
_entity_poly.pdbx_strand_id
1 'polypeptide(L)'
;MWRSTCGLSVRAAERAVHRKWSRRLYSHNAAKPPPQSTPVLRTQAEKERRRRDKEKAILSGQHNVDTTLPFPSSYSPEYVETSWYEWWEKEGFFTPEIHDRLPHAVNRSFSMCIPPPNVTGTLHLGHALTVAIEDALARWRRMQGYKVLWVPGCDHAGIATQGFSSAVSEAFVRLCDSGLVYRSEGLVNWSCALESAISDIECRHPFTDRLLPIITDTMVDMELGTGAVKVTPAHDYTDFLLSQRHSLPRLTVIGGDGTMTTLCGQWLEGVKRFDAREQVIDALIEKRMFRGKKDHTMSLPVCRSSGSGEGVRRRPESGLL
;
A
#
# COMPACT_ATOMS: atom_id res chain seq x y z
N MET A 1 51.89 64.07 8.39
CA MET A 1 52.45 64.03 7.02
C MET A 1 52.49 62.55 6.65
N TRP A 2 51.67 61.93 5.81
CA TRP A 2 50.72 62.35 4.78
C TRP A 2 49.51 61.39 4.84
N ARG A 3 48.29 61.95 4.80
CA ARG A 3 47.08 61.25 4.36
C ARG A 3 47.07 61.23 2.82
N SER A 4 46.26 60.34 2.24
CA SER A 4 45.70 60.40 0.87
C SER A 4 46.46 59.71 -0.27
N THR A 5 46.24 58.40 -0.44
CA THR A 5 46.30 57.73 -1.77
C THR A 5 45.30 56.58 -1.98
N CYS A 6 44.30 56.39 -1.11
CA CYS A 6 43.33 55.28 -1.26
C CYS A 6 41.87 55.72 -1.49
N GLY A 7 41.64 56.94 -1.98
CA GLY A 7 40.29 57.51 -2.16
C GLY A 7 39.82 57.75 -3.61
N LEU A 8 40.71 57.60 -4.61
CA LEU A 8 40.42 57.97 -6.00
C LEU A 8 39.95 56.79 -6.89
N SER A 9 40.26 55.54 -6.54
CA SER A 9 39.87 54.36 -7.35
C SER A 9 38.41 53.94 -7.15
N VAL A 10 37.89 53.98 -5.92
CA VAL A 10 36.51 53.52 -5.63
C VAL A 10 35.46 54.47 -6.21
N ARG A 11 35.67 55.79 -6.13
CA ARG A 11 34.73 56.81 -6.67
C ARG A 11 34.69 56.86 -8.21
N ALA A 12 35.70 56.32 -8.89
CA ALA A 12 35.70 56.19 -10.35
C ALA A 12 34.91 54.94 -10.79
N ALA A 13 35.08 53.83 -10.05
CA ALA A 13 34.32 52.60 -10.28
C ALA A 13 32.82 52.78 -10.00
N GLU A 14 32.44 53.45 -8.90
CA GLU A 14 31.04 53.74 -8.58
C GLU A 14 30.36 54.62 -9.65
N ARG A 15 31.07 55.64 -10.17
CA ARG A 15 30.54 56.49 -11.24
C ARG A 15 30.41 55.76 -12.58
N ALA A 16 31.26 54.77 -12.86
CA ALA A 16 31.15 53.94 -14.05
C ALA A 16 29.95 52.97 -13.96
N VAL A 17 29.74 52.36 -12.79
CA VAL A 17 28.58 51.48 -12.53
C VAL A 17 27.28 52.27 -12.59
N HIS A 18 27.22 53.46 -11.98
CA HIS A 18 26.03 54.31 -12.00
C HIS A 18 25.69 54.83 -13.40
N ARG A 19 26.69 55.14 -14.25
CA ARG A 19 26.48 55.49 -15.67
C ARG A 19 26.00 54.31 -16.52
N LYS A 20 26.49 53.10 -16.23
CA LYS A 20 26.08 51.87 -16.94
C LYS A 20 24.65 51.47 -16.59
N TRP A 21 24.25 51.64 -15.32
CA TRP A 21 22.89 51.41 -14.84
C TRP A 21 21.90 52.47 -15.33
N SER A 22 22.27 53.75 -15.33
CA SER A 22 21.40 54.83 -15.84
C SER A 22 21.17 54.71 -17.35
N ARG A 23 22.17 54.36 -18.17
CA ARG A 23 21.93 54.06 -19.61
C ARG A 23 20.98 52.88 -19.82
N ARG A 24 21.04 51.84 -18.98
CA ARG A 24 20.11 50.70 -19.03
C ARG A 24 18.68 51.10 -18.66
N LEU A 25 18.53 51.90 -17.61
CA LEU A 25 17.22 52.41 -17.15
C LEU A 25 16.57 53.36 -18.17
N TYR A 26 17.33 54.24 -18.83
CA TYR A 26 16.78 55.13 -19.88
C TYR A 26 16.59 54.44 -21.25
N SER A 27 17.28 53.33 -21.54
CA SER A 27 17.03 52.53 -22.75
C SER A 27 15.73 51.73 -22.73
N HIS A 28 15.08 51.61 -21.57
CA HIS A 28 13.75 50.99 -21.44
C HIS A 28 12.58 51.93 -21.76
N ASN A 29 12.83 53.23 -21.94
CA ASN A 29 11.82 54.20 -22.36
C ASN A 29 11.91 54.64 -23.83
N ALA A 30 12.77 53.98 -24.64
CA ALA A 30 12.66 54.11 -26.09
C ALA A 30 11.47 53.27 -26.57
N ALA A 31 10.48 53.94 -27.17
CA ALA A 31 9.30 53.30 -27.75
C ALA A 31 9.70 52.13 -28.67
N LYS A 32 9.23 50.92 -28.34
CA LYS A 32 9.43 49.74 -29.19
C LYS A 32 8.74 49.97 -30.54
N PRO A 33 9.34 49.58 -31.68
CA PRO A 33 8.65 49.60 -32.96
C PRO A 33 7.40 48.71 -32.88
N PRO A 34 6.31 49.05 -33.60
CA PRO A 34 5.06 48.30 -33.51
C PRO A 34 5.29 46.84 -33.93
N PRO A 35 4.72 45.86 -33.22
CA PRO A 35 4.93 44.45 -33.51
C PRO A 35 4.36 44.12 -34.89
N GLN A 36 5.24 43.68 -35.80
CA GLN A 36 4.82 43.05 -37.04
C GLN A 36 4.27 41.65 -36.71
N SER A 37 3.02 41.43 -37.11
CA SER A 37 2.20 40.23 -36.92
C SER A 37 1.82 39.91 -35.47
N THR A 38 0.51 39.88 -35.22
CA THR A 38 -0.11 39.36 -34.01
C THR A 38 0.36 37.91 -33.75
N PRO A 39 0.87 37.58 -32.56
CA PRO A 39 1.19 36.20 -32.23
C PRO A 39 -0.13 35.42 -32.19
N VAL A 40 -0.29 34.47 -33.11
CA VAL A 40 -1.43 33.54 -33.08
C VAL A 40 -1.41 32.83 -31.73
N LEU A 41 -2.41 33.10 -30.89
CA LEU A 41 -2.61 32.43 -29.61
C LEU A 41 -2.96 30.97 -29.90
N ARG A 42 -1.92 30.12 -29.92
CA ARG A 42 -2.07 28.68 -30.14
C ARG A 42 -2.73 28.03 -28.94
N THR A 43 -3.68 27.16 -29.21
CA THR A 43 -4.38 26.36 -28.20
C THR A 43 -3.39 25.43 -27.50
N GLN A 44 -3.68 25.03 -26.25
CA GLN A 44 -2.82 24.10 -25.50
C GLN A 44 -2.61 22.77 -26.23
N ALA A 45 -3.66 22.27 -26.90
CA ALA A 45 -3.59 21.04 -27.71
C ALA A 45 -2.55 21.12 -28.85
N GLU A 46 -2.39 22.28 -29.48
CA GLU A 46 -1.45 22.48 -30.57
C GLU A 46 0.01 22.60 -30.07
N LYS A 47 0.19 23.14 -28.86
CA LYS A 47 1.49 23.14 -28.17
C LYS A 47 1.91 21.74 -27.75
N GLU A 48 0.98 20.95 -27.22
CA GLU A 48 1.23 19.55 -26.84
C GLU A 48 1.50 18.65 -28.04
N ARG A 49 0.80 18.86 -29.16
CA ARG A 49 1.05 18.11 -30.41
C ARG A 49 2.47 18.39 -30.94
N ARG A 50 2.88 19.65 -30.98
CA ARG A 50 4.25 20.02 -31.38
C ARG A 50 5.33 19.52 -30.40
N ARG A 51 5.02 19.40 -29.11
CA ARG A 51 5.91 18.78 -28.12
C ARG A 51 6.11 17.30 -28.45
N ARG A 52 5.00 16.57 -28.65
CA ARG A 52 5.00 15.16 -29.06
C ARG A 52 5.70 14.91 -30.39
N ASP A 53 5.50 15.78 -31.38
CA ASP A 53 6.16 15.67 -32.69
C ASP A 53 7.68 15.92 -32.60
N LYS A 54 8.12 16.84 -31.73
CA LYS A 54 9.54 17.04 -31.42
C LYS A 54 10.15 15.86 -30.68
N GLU A 55 9.44 15.32 -29.68
CA GLU A 55 9.85 14.15 -28.91
C GLU A 55 9.99 12.92 -29.83
N LYS A 56 9.01 12.67 -30.71
CA LYS A 56 9.07 11.60 -31.73
C LYS A 56 10.20 11.75 -32.75
N ALA A 57 10.50 12.96 -33.21
CA ALA A 57 11.58 13.19 -34.16
C ALA A 57 12.95 12.85 -33.55
N ILE A 58 13.14 13.12 -32.25
CA ILE A 58 14.39 12.84 -31.54
C ILE A 58 14.52 11.34 -31.21
N LEU A 59 13.42 10.66 -30.89
CA LEU A 59 13.36 9.20 -30.66
C LEU A 59 13.76 8.35 -31.87
N SER A 60 13.77 8.92 -33.09
CA SER A 60 14.19 8.20 -34.31
C SER A 60 15.71 8.06 -34.47
N GLY A 61 16.49 8.72 -33.61
CA GLY A 61 17.96 8.64 -33.59
C GLY A 61 18.45 7.47 -32.72
N GLN A 62 18.98 6.44 -33.38
CA GLN A 62 19.80 5.33 -32.87
C GLN A 62 20.12 5.27 -31.36
N HIS A 63 19.50 4.29 -30.67
CA HIS A 63 19.92 3.45 -29.52
C HIS A 63 20.86 3.93 -28.39
N ASN A 64 21.42 5.13 -28.39
CA ASN A 64 22.20 5.68 -27.29
C ASN A 64 21.78 7.14 -27.11
N VAL A 65 21.46 7.56 -25.87
CA VAL A 65 21.23 8.98 -25.58
C VAL A 65 22.54 9.72 -25.88
N ASP A 66 22.62 10.39 -27.02
CA ASP A 66 23.77 11.17 -27.40
C ASP A 66 23.92 12.36 -26.44
N THR A 67 24.81 12.23 -25.46
CA THR A 67 25.08 13.28 -24.46
C THR A 67 25.87 14.45 -25.03
N THR A 68 26.26 14.40 -26.30
CA THR A 68 26.95 15.53 -26.97
C THR A 68 25.98 16.59 -27.49
N LEU A 69 24.69 16.25 -27.60
CA LEU A 69 23.65 17.20 -27.98
C LEU A 69 23.34 18.19 -26.85
N PRO A 70 23.01 19.45 -27.17
CA PRO A 70 22.60 20.42 -26.18
C PRO A 70 21.33 19.95 -25.45
N PHE A 71 21.36 19.99 -24.12
CA PHE A 71 20.22 19.59 -23.29
C PHE A 71 18.95 20.34 -23.68
N PRO A 72 17.79 19.65 -23.72
CA PRO A 72 16.52 20.31 -23.99
C PRO A 72 16.22 21.33 -22.89
N SER A 73 15.50 22.40 -23.24
CA SER A 73 15.10 23.46 -22.30
C SER A 73 14.14 22.99 -21.20
N SER A 74 13.59 21.78 -21.32
CA SER A 74 12.67 21.16 -20.37
C SER A 74 12.91 19.65 -20.29
N TYR A 75 12.81 19.08 -19.09
CA TYR A 75 12.90 17.63 -18.87
C TYR A 75 11.70 16.90 -19.48
N SER A 76 11.95 15.81 -20.20
CA SER A 76 10.93 14.90 -20.73
C SER A 76 11.30 13.47 -20.30
N PRO A 77 10.53 12.84 -19.38
CA PRO A 77 10.81 11.48 -18.92
C PRO A 77 10.77 10.46 -20.05
N GLU A 78 9.78 10.57 -20.94
CA GLU A 78 9.59 9.69 -22.10
C GLU A 78 10.87 9.65 -22.96
N TYR A 79 11.45 10.81 -23.23
CA TYR A 79 12.70 10.91 -24.01
C TYR A 79 13.88 10.25 -23.29
N VAL A 80 14.04 10.54 -21.99
CA VAL A 80 15.19 10.06 -21.22
C VAL A 80 15.07 8.56 -21.02
N GLU A 81 14.00 8.07 -20.42
CA GLU A 81 13.85 6.70 -19.94
C GLU A 81 13.79 5.64 -21.05
N THR A 82 13.35 6.00 -22.26
CA THR A 82 13.14 5.05 -23.37
C THR A 82 14.37 4.17 -23.68
N SER A 83 15.58 4.69 -23.55
CA SER A 83 16.81 3.96 -23.95
C SER A 83 17.71 3.54 -22.79
N TRP A 84 17.55 4.12 -21.59
CA TRP A 84 18.40 3.78 -20.44
C TRP A 84 18.22 2.35 -19.97
N TYR A 85 16.98 1.83 -19.99
CA TYR A 85 16.71 0.50 -19.45
C TYR A 85 17.36 -0.60 -20.30
N GLU A 86 17.14 -0.57 -21.61
CA GLU A 86 17.76 -1.50 -22.57
C GLU A 86 19.29 -1.44 -22.49
N TRP A 87 19.85 -0.23 -22.35
CA TRP A 87 21.29 -0.05 -22.15
C TRP A 87 21.76 -0.68 -20.84
N TRP A 88 21.03 -0.50 -19.74
CA TRP A 88 21.41 -1.09 -18.45
C TRP A 88 21.39 -2.62 -18.47
N GLU A 89 20.43 -3.22 -19.15
CA GLU A 89 20.37 -4.67 -19.36
C GLU A 89 21.55 -5.17 -20.19
N LYS A 90 21.85 -4.47 -21.29
CA LYS A 90 22.94 -4.83 -22.21
C LYS A 90 24.33 -4.75 -21.55
N GLU A 91 24.56 -3.72 -20.74
CA GLU A 91 25.81 -3.57 -19.97
C GLU A 91 25.88 -4.51 -18.76
N GLY A 92 24.77 -5.17 -18.41
CA GLY A 92 24.71 -6.12 -17.31
C GLY A 92 24.78 -5.49 -15.94
N PHE A 93 24.36 -4.23 -15.75
CA PHE A 93 24.40 -3.55 -14.43
C PHE A 93 23.56 -4.24 -13.35
N PHE A 94 22.62 -5.09 -13.75
CA PHE A 94 21.79 -5.86 -12.83
C PHE A 94 22.47 -7.12 -12.31
N THR A 95 23.59 -7.54 -12.90
CA THR A 95 24.29 -8.78 -12.59
C THR A 95 25.26 -8.60 -11.41
N PRO A 96 25.37 -9.57 -10.48
CA PRO A 96 26.35 -9.51 -9.38
C PRO A 96 27.80 -9.46 -9.84
N GLU A 97 28.11 -9.89 -11.06
CA GLU A 97 29.45 -9.98 -11.64
C GLU A 97 30.09 -8.61 -11.90
N ILE A 98 29.28 -7.55 -12.02
CA ILE A 98 29.81 -6.19 -12.19
C ILE A 98 30.57 -5.69 -10.97
N HIS A 99 30.31 -6.28 -9.80
CA HIS A 99 30.97 -5.97 -8.54
C HIS A 99 32.49 -6.02 -8.66
N ASP A 100 33.03 -7.04 -9.33
CA ASP A 100 34.49 -7.27 -9.44
C ASP A 100 35.18 -6.18 -10.29
N ARG A 101 34.41 -5.39 -11.05
CA ARG A 101 34.91 -4.31 -11.91
C ARG A 101 34.91 -2.93 -11.22
N LEU A 102 34.34 -2.82 -10.02
CA LEU A 102 34.19 -1.53 -9.34
C LEU A 102 35.45 -1.17 -8.52
N PRO A 103 35.95 0.07 -8.63
CA PRO A 103 37.15 0.50 -7.89
C PRO A 103 36.94 0.58 -6.37
N HIS A 104 35.68 0.62 -5.92
CA HIS A 104 35.28 0.71 -4.53
C HIS A 104 34.62 -0.58 -4.01
N ALA A 105 34.86 -1.71 -4.67
CA ALA A 105 34.28 -2.99 -4.29
C ALA A 105 34.71 -3.42 -2.87
N VAL A 106 33.75 -3.92 -2.09
CA VAL A 106 33.97 -4.48 -0.75
C VAL A 106 33.59 -5.96 -0.72
N ASN A 107 34.32 -6.80 0.01
CA ASN A 107 34.01 -8.23 0.13
C ASN A 107 32.79 -8.49 1.05
N ARG A 108 31.61 -8.02 0.62
CA ARG A 108 30.32 -8.18 1.31
C ARG A 108 29.21 -8.34 0.29
N SER A 109 28.32 -9.30 0.55
CA SER A 109 27.15 -9.56 -0.26
C SER A 109 25.88 -8.96 0.36
N PHE A 110 24.95 -8.54 -0.48
CA PHE A 110 23.60 -8.15 -0.11
C PHE A 110 22.63 -8.86 -1.05
N SER A 111 21.70 -9.63 -0.51
CA SER A 111 20.72 -10.39 -1.29
C SER A 111 19.32 -10.05 -0.83
N MET A 112 18.41 -9.86 -1.78
CA MET A 112 17.00 -9.55 -1.52
C MET A 112 16.13 -10.20 -2.60
N CYS A 113 14.98 -10.73 -2.19
CA CYS A 113 13.98 -11.27 -3.10
C CYS A 113 12.83 -10.28 -3.18
N ILE A 114 12.35 -9.98 -4.39
CA ILE A 114 11.12 -9.21 -4.56
C ILE A 114 9.97 -10.05 -3.98
N PRO A 115 9.09 -9.49 -3.13
CA PRO A 115 7.87 -10.17 -2.73
C PRO A 115 7.07 -10.45 -4.01
N PRO A 116 6.94 -11.72 -4.41
CA PRO A 116 6.51 -12.05 -5.75
C PRO A 116 5.06 -11.57 -5.94
N PRO A 117 4.77 -10.69 -6.91
CA PRO A 117 3.40 -10.27 -7.15
C PRO A 117 2.59 -11.46 -7.66
N ASN A 118 1.34 -11.55 -7.21
CA ASN A 118 0.40 -12.53 -7.72
C ASN A 118 0.16 -12.27 -9.22
N VAL A 119 0.21 -13.31 -10.04
CA VAL A 119 -0.01 -13.22 -11.50
C VAL A 119 -1.47 -12.83 -11.86
N THR A 120 -2.36 -12.73 -10.87
CA THR A 120 -3.76 -12.37 -11.04
C THR A 120 -3.97 -10.85 -11.04
N GLY A 121 -3.81 -10.20 -12.20
CA GLY A 121 -4.26 -8.82 -12.44
C GLY A 121 -3.18 -7.84 -12.88
N THR A 122 -3.54 -6.55 -12.93
CA THR A 122 -2.63 -5.44 -13.28
C THR A 122 -1.92 -4.89 -12.06
N LEU A 123 -0.65 -4.52 -12.20
CA LEU A 123 0.13 -3.89 -11.12
C LEU A 123 -0.45 -2.51 -10.76
N HIS A 124 -0.83 -2.34 -9.50
CA HIS A 124 -1.23 -1.05 -8.93
C HIS A 124 -0.08 -0.29 -8.24
N LEU A 125 -0.33 0.96 -7.83
CA LEU A 125 0.65 1.86 -7.20
C LEU A 125 1.35 1.26 -5.96
N GLY A 126 0.69 0.38 -5.21
CA GLY A 126 1.33 -0.37 -4.13
C GLY A 126 2.55 -1.21 -4.57
N HIS A 127 2.49 -1.85 -5.74
CA HIS A 127 3.65 -2.58 -6.28
C HIS A 127 4.77 -1.61 -6.66
N ALA A 128 4.42 -0.48 -7.29
CA ALA A 128 5.40 0.54 -7.66
C ALA A 128 6.14 1.09 -6.42
N LEU A 129 5.43 1.32 -5.32
CA LEU A 129 6.03 1.77 -4.06
C LEU A 129 7.04 0.75 -3.51
N THR A 130 6.63 -0.52 -3.41
CA THR A 130 7.50 -1.58 -2.87
C THR A 130 8.75 -1.77 -3.73
N VAL A 131 8.57 -1.91 -5.05
CA VAL A 131 9.68 -2.10 -6.00
C VAL A 131 10.62 -0.88 -6.02
N ALA A 132 10.09 0.35 -5.92
CA ALA A 132 10.93 1.54 -5.89
C ALA A 132 11.81 1.63 -4.63
N ILE A 133 11.30 1.23 -3.47
CA ILE A 133 12.09 1.19 -2.22
C ILE A 133 13.19 0.14 -2.35
N GLU A 134 12.85 -1.03 -2.87
CA GLU A 134 13.80 -2.13 -3.07
C GLU A 134 14.91 -1.79 -4.08
N ASP A 135 14.55 -1.19 -5.22
CA ASP A 135 15.49 -0.72 -6.24
C ASP A 135 16.44 0.33 -5.67
N ALA A 136 15.92 1.30 -4.90
CA ALA A 136 16.74 2.31 -4.25
C ALA A 136 17.76 1.70 -3.28
N LEU A 137 17.34 0.70 -2.48
CA LEU A 137 18.23 -0.02 -1.57
C LEU A 137 19.30 -0.81 -2.34
N ALA A 138 18.91 -1.53 -3.39
CA ALA A 138 19.83 -2.29 -4.23
C ALA A 138 20.88 -1.38 -4.86
N ARG A 139 20.47 -0.25 -5.45
CA ARG A 139 21.36 0.76 -6.02
C ARG A 139 22.30 1.37 -4.99
N TRP A 140 21.76 1.77 -3.83
CA TRP A 140 22.58 2.33 -2.76
C TRP A 140 23.64 1.34 -2.28
N ARG A 141 23.30 0.06 -2.10
CA ARG A 141 24.26 -0.98 -1.72
C ARG A 141 25.32 -1.22 -2.80
N ARG A 142 24.95 -1.20 -4.09
CA ARG A 142 25.92 -1.25 -5.20
C ARG A 142 26.90 -0.08 -5.17
N MET A 143 26.42 1.15 -4.89
CA MET A 143 27.27 2.35 -4.76
C MET A 143 28.19 2.32 -3.54
N GLN A 144 27.83 1.57 -2.49
CA GLN A 144 28.70 1.28 -1.35
C GLN A 144 29.70 0.15 -1.65
N GLY A 145 29.69 -0.38 -2.88
CA GLY A 145 30.59 -1.42 -3.35
C GLY A 145 30.19 -2.83 -2.96
N TYR A 146 28.97 -3.10 -2.48
CA TYR A 146 28.55 -4.46 -2.11
C TYR A 146 28.25 -5.31 -3.35
N LYS A 147 28.38 -6.64 -3.26
CA LYS A 147 27.90 -7.58 -4.26
C LYS A 147 26.40 -7.79 -4.08
N VAL A 148 25.58 -7.20 -4.96
CA VAL A 148 24.12 -7.15 -4.81
C VAL A 148 23.43 -8.15 -5.73
N LEU A 149 22.63 -9.06 -5.14
CA LEU A 149 21.70 -9.93 -5.84
C LEU A 149 20.26 -9.51 -5.50
N TRP A 150 19.53 -9.02 -6.49
CA TRP A 150 18.11 -8.67 -6.35
C TRP A 150 17.32 -9.61 -7.27
N VAL A 151 16.63 -10.58 -6.67
CA VAL A 151 15.99 -11.69 -7.40
C VAL A 151 14.53 -11.35 -7.68
N PRO A 152 14.13 -11.17 -8.95
CA PRO A 152 12.72 -11.08 -9.30
C PRO A 152 12.05 -12.45 -9.26
N GLY A 153 10.76 -12.47 -8.93
CA GLY A 153 9.91 -13.66 -8.97
C GLY A 153 8.45 -13.25 -9.07
N CYS A 154 7.60 -14.16 -9.51
CA CYS A 154 6.13 -13.97 -9.55
C CYS A 154 5.47 -15.16 -8.84
N ASP A 155 4.35 -14.90 -8.16
CA ASP A 155 3.58 -15.94 -7.46
C ASP A 155 2.43 -16.38 -8.36
N HIS A 156 2.39 -17.68 -8.67
CA HIS A 156 1.35 -18.28 -9.48
C HIS A 156 0.00 -18.40 -8.75
N ALA A 157 -0.08 -17.94 -7.48
CA ALA A 157 -1.31 -17.77 -6.72
C ALA A 157 -2.22 -19.02 -6.72
N GLY A 158 -1.60 -20.20 -6.68
CA GLY A 158 -2.26 -21.49 -6.46
C GLY A 158 -2.83 -22.22 -7.68
N ILE A 159 -2.87 -21.65 -8.90
CA ILE A 159 -3.59 -22.31 -10.02
C ILE A 159 -2.74 -22.98 -11.10
N ALA A 160 -1.49 -22.60 -11.35
CA ALA A 160 -0.71 -23.31 -12.36
C ALA A 160 0.79 -23.04 -12.26
N THR A 161 1.53 -24.05 -11.83
CA THR A 161 2.84 -24.42 -12.41
C THR A 161 3.35 -25.70 -11.76
N GLN A 162 3.06 -26.84 -12.38
CA GLN A 162 3.70 -28.13 -12.06
C GLN A 162 5.22 -28.15 -12.35
N GLY A 163 5.82 -27.03 -12.77
CA GLY A 163 7.21 -26.95 -13.27
C GLY A 163 8.28 -26.42 -12.31
N PHE A 164 7.93 -25.76 -11.19
CA PHE A 164 8.92 -25.15 -10.27
C PHE A 164 9.05 -25.88 -8.91
N SER A 165 8.59 -27.13 -8.84
CA SER A 165 8.29 -27.80 -7.57
C SER A 165 9.44 -28.59 -6.94
N SER A 166 10.65 -28.65 -7.52
CA SER A 166 11.72 -29.47 -6.91
C SER A 166 12.08 -29.00 -5.50
N ALA A 167 12.17 -27.68 -5.29
CA ALA A 167 12.41 -27.09 -3.98
C ALA A 167 11.25 -27.33 -3.00
N VAL A 168 10.00 -27.23 -3.47
CA VAL A 168 8.81 -27.49 -2.65
C VAL A 168 8.71 -28.97 -2.27
N SER A 169 8.98 -29.86 -3.22
CA SER A 169 8.99 -31.32 -3.03
C SER A 169 10.08 -31.72 -2.06
N GLU A 170 11.29 -31.20 -2.22
CA GLU A 170 12.41 -31.42 -1.30
C GLU A 170 12.09 -30.89 0.11
N ALA A 171 11.53 -29.68 0.22
CA ALA A 171 11.10 -29.13 1.50
C ALA A 171 10.03 -30.00 2.16
N PHE A 172 9.04 -30.46 1.39
CA PHE A 172 8.01 -31.37 1.87
C PHE A 172 8.61 -32.69 2.38
N VAL A 173 9.52 -33.33 1.62
CA VAL A 173 10.22 -34.55 2.04
C VAL A 173 10.98 -34.33 3.33
N ARG A 174 11.76 -33.24 3.45
CA ARG A 174 12.47 -32.90 4.70
C ARG A 174 11.55 -32.69 5.88
N LEU A 175 10.39 -32.06 5.66
CA LEU A 175 9.40 -31.85 6.71
C LEU A 175 8.69 -33.16 7.12
N CYS A 176 8.48 -34.08 6.18
CA CYS A 176 8.02 -35.45 6.47
C CYS A 176 9.06 -36.24 7.26
N ASP A 177 10.32 -36.25 6.81
CA ASP A 177 11.41 -36.99 7.44
C ASP A 177 11.71 -36.50 8.87
N SER A 178 11.48 -35.22 9.14
CA SER A 178 11.58 -34.62 10.48
C SER A 178 10.32 -34.80 11.34
N GLY A 179 9.27 -35.44 10.82
CA GLY A 179 8.02 -35.69 11.54
C GLY A 179 7.15 -34.45 11.76
N LEU A 180 7.41 -33.34 11.05
CA LEU A 180 6.65 -32.10 11.14
C LEU A 180 5.41 -32.11 10.23
N VAL A 181 5.41 -32.93 9.18
CA VAL A 181 4.26 -33.17 8.31
C VAL A 181 3.64 -34.51 8.70
N TYR A 182 2.34 -34.50 8.94
CA TYR A 182 1.55 -35.69 9.21
C TYR A 182 0.24 -35.64 8.43
N ARG A 183 -0.36 -36.80 8.22
CA ARG A 183 -1.69 -36.93 7.63
C ARG A 183 -2.64 -37.43 8.71
N SER A 184 -3.74 -36.72 8.92
CA SER A 184 -4.82 -37.13 9.81
C SER A 184 -6.17 -36.78 9.19
N GLU A 185 -7.20 -37.50 9.59
CA GLU A 185 -8.58 -37.14 9.27
C GLU A 185 -9.05 -36.09 10.29
N GLY A 186 -9.40 -34.90 9.79
CA GLY A 186 -9.86 -33.79 10.61
C GLY A 186 -10.90 -32.97 9.87
N LEU A 187 -11.73 -32.23 10.62
CA LEU A 187 -12.63 -31.25 10.02
C LEU A 187 -11.80 -30.09 9.45
N VAL A 188 -12.04 -29.75 8.20
CA VAL A 188 -11.38 -28.65 7.49
C VAL A 188 -12.41 -27.69 6.96
N ASN A 189 -12.04 -26.41 6.82
CA ASN A 189 -12.89 -25.44 6.13
C ASN A 189 -12.92 -25.75 4.63
N TRP A 190 -14.07 -26.22 4.15
CA TRP A 190 -14.29 -26.63 2.76
C TRP A 190 -15.10 -25.58 2.01
N SER A 191 -14.59 -25.09 0.89
CA SER A 191 -15.36 -24.24 -0.02
C SER A 191 -16.00 -25.08 -1.12
N CYS A 192 -17.33 -25.13 -1.13
CA CYS A 192 -18.08 -25.81 -2.20
C CYS A 192 -17.96 -25.11 -3.56
N ALA A 193 -17.65 -23.81 -3.58
CA ALA A 193 -17.50 -23.06 -4.83
C ALA A 193 -16.13 -23.28 -5.49
N LEU A 194 -15.09 -23.52 -4.68
CA LEU A 194 -13.71 -23.76 -5.15
C LEU A 194 -13.33 -25.25 -5.12
N GLU A 195 -14.22 -26.11 -4.64
CA GLU A 195 -14.02 -27.55 -4.45
C GLU A 195 -12.68 -27.87 -3.74
N SER A 196 -12.35 -27.09 -2.72
CA SER A 196 -11.05 -27.16 -2.06
C SER A 196 -11.11 -26.81 -0.58
N ALA A 197 -10.17 -27.38 0.18
CA ALA A 197 -9.92 -27.02 1.57
C ALA A 197 -9.17 -25.67 1.61
N ILE A 198 -9.71 -24.71 2.34
CA ILE A 198 -9.13 -23.39 2.52
C ILE A 198 -8.51 -23.31 3.91
N SER A 199 -7.28 -22.80 4.00
CA SER A 199 -6.65 -22.49 5.28
C SER A 199 -7.42 -21.39 6.00
N ASP A 200 -7.58 -21.52 7.31
CA ASP A 200 -8.31 -20.54 8.12
C ASP A 200 -7.66 -19.15 7.98
N ILE A 201 -8.32 -18.24 7.24
CA ILE A 201 -8.02 -16.82 7.33
C ILE A 201 -8.64 -16.36 8.64
N GLU A 202 -7.80 -16.11 9.63
CA GLU A 202 -8.26 -15.69 10.96
C GLU A 202 -8.16 -14.17 11.12
N CYS A 203 -9.20 -13.56 11.68
CA CYS A 203 -9.21 -12.15 12.06
C CYS A 203 -8.94 -12.01 13.56
N ARG A 204 -8.05 -11.10 13.97
CA ARG A 204 -7.79 -10.84 15.39
C ARG A 204 -8.88 -9.96 16.00
N HIS A 205 -9.45 -10.38 17.13
CA HIS A 205 -10.40 -9.58 17.89
C HIS A 205 -9.73 -8.31 18.46
N PRO A 206 -10.35 -7.11 18.36
CA PRO A 206 -9.69 -5.84 18.71
C PRO A 206 -9.20 -5.69 20.16
N PHE A 207 -9.78 -6.44 21.10
CA PHE A 207 -9.55 -6.25 22.55
C PHE A 207 -9.12 -7.49 23.32
N THR A 208 -9.28 -8.70 22.77
CA THR A 208 -9.11 -9.95 23.52
C THR A 208 -8.05 -10.86 22.93
N ASP A 209 -7.32 -10.38 21.91
CA ASP A 209 -6.31 -11.13 21.14
C ASP A 209 -6.77 -12.47 20.55
N ARG A 210 -8.06 -12.78 20.68
CA ARG A 210 -8.68 -14.00 20.18
C ARG A 210 -8.72 -13.97 18.67
N LEU A 211 -8.35 -15.08 18.05
CA LEU A 211 -8.50 -15.30 16.62
C LEU A 211 -9.95 -15.70 16.32
N LEU A 212 -10.54 -15.05 15.32
CA LEU A 212 -11.91 -15.24 14.86
C LEU A 212 -11.85 -15.88 13.47
N PRO A 213 -12.50 -17.03 13.27
CA PRO A 213 -12.56 -17.65 11.95
C PRO A 213 -13.35 -16.76 10.99
N ILE A 214 -12.83 -16.57 9.77
CA ILE A 214 -13.58 -15.97 8.68
C ILE A 214 -14.26 -17.09 7.90
N ILE A 215 -15.59 -17.02 7.82
CA ILE A 215 -16.40 -17.98 7.09
C ILE A 215 -17.18 -17.27 5.97
N THR A 216 -17.51 -18.01 4.92
CA THR A 216 -18.37 -17.55 3.83
C THR A 216 -19.77 -18.15 3.99
N ASP A 217 -20.81 -17.34 3.91
CA ASP A 217 -22.20 -17.80 3.94
C ASP A 217 -23.05 -17.00 2.95
N THR A 218 -24.01 -17.65 2.31
CA THR A 218 -24.90 -17.05 1.30
C THR A 218 -25.88 -16.03 1.88
N MET A 219 -26.05 -15.96 3.21
CA MET A 219 -26.90 -14.95 3.84
C MET A 219 -26.26 -13.56 3.91
N VAL A 220 -24.98 -13.42 3.56
CA VAL A 220 -24.32 -12.11 3.55
C VAL A 220 -24.64 -11.37 2.25
N ASP A 221 -25.25 -10.20 2.38
CA ASP A 221 -25.45 -9.28 1.28
C ASP A 221 -24.16 -8.51 0.99
N MET A 222 -23.61 -8.73 -0.21
CA MET A 222 -22.36 -8.08 -0.64
C MET A 222 -22.56 -6.61 -1.01
N GLU A 223 -23.79 -6.17 -1.30
CA GLU A 223 -24.10 -4.78 -1.64
C GLU A 223 -24.25 -3.91 -0.39
N LEU A 224 -24.50 -4.53 0.77
CA LEU A 224 -24.71 -3.83 2.04
C LEU A 224 -23.40 -3.67 2.84
N GLY A 225 -23.02 -2.41 3.10
CA GLY A 225 -21.91 -2.10 4.00
C GLY A 225 -20.55 -2.46 3.41
N THR A 226 -19.86 -3.44 4.01
CA THR A 226 -18.52 -3.88 3.56
C THR A 226 -18.54 -5.25 2.87
N GLY A 227 -19.70 -5.88 2.72
CA GLY A 227 -19.81 -7.27 2.29
C GLY A 227 -19.30 -8.28 3.32
N ALA A 228 -19.06 -7.84 4.56
CA ALA A 228 -18.71 -8.69 5.71
C ALA A 228 -19.53 -8.29 6.92
N VAL A 229 -20.03 -9.29 7.66
CA VAL A 229 -20.93 -9.11 8.80
C VAL A 229 -20.34 -9.80 10.03
N LYS A 230 -20.38 -9.14 11.19
CA LYS A 230 -19.99 -9.77 12.46
C LYS A 230 -21.06 -10.81 12.83
N VAL A 231 -20.64 -11.99 13.27
CA VAL A 231 -21.54 -13.03 13.77
C VAL A 231 -21.41 -13.12 15.28
N THR A 232 -22.53 -13.00 16.00
CA THR A 232 -22.63 -13.02 17.46
C THR A 232 -23.68 -14.03 17.94
N PRO A 233 -23.38 -15.35 17.88
CA PRO A 233 -24.37 -16.42 18.05
C PRO A 233 -25.14 -16.45 19.38
N ALA A 234 -24.62 -15.83 20.43
CA ALA A 234 -25.26 -15.82 21.74
C ALA A 234 -26.26 -14.67 21.94
N HIS A 235 -26.27 -13.68 21.03
CA HIS A 235 -26.95 -12.39 21.21
C HIS A 235 -27.81 -11.96 20.01
N ASP A 236 -27.82 -12.74 18.94
CA ASP A 236 -28.70 -12.55 17.79
C ASP A 236 -29.23 -13.91 17.31
N TYR A 237 -30.49 -13.95 16.92
CA TYR A 237 -31.16 -15.20 16.53
C TYR A 237 -30.72 -15.69 15.14
N THR A 238 -30.53 -14.77 14.19
CA THR A 238 -30.05 -15.09 12.84
C THR A 238 -28.63 -15.64 12.91
N ASP A 239 -27.78 -14.98 13.70
CA ASP A 239 -26.41 -15.43 13.98
C ASP A 239 -26.39 -16.81 14.67
N PHE A 240 -27.35 -17.09 15.56
CA PHE A 240 -27.47 -18.39 16.21
C PHE A 240 -27.73 -19.51 15.19
N LEU A 241 -28.67 -19.32 14.26
CA LEU A 241 -28.95 -20.31 13.22
C LEU A 241 -27.75 -20.51 12.29
N LEU A 242 -27.08 -19.41 11.92
CA LEU A 242 -25.85 -19.46 11.13
C LEU A 242 -24.73 -20.22 11.88
N SER A 243 -24.60 -20.01 13.19
CA SER A 243 -23.61 -20.70 14.02
C SER A 243 -23.80 -22.21 14.08
N GLN A 244 -25.05 -22.70 14.01
CA GLN A 244 -25.31 -24.15 14.01
C GLN A 244 -24.83 -24.80 12.71
N ARG A 245 -25.02 -24.12 11.58
CA ARG A 245 -24.56 -24.60 10.26
C ARG A 245 -23.04 -24.70 10.19
N HIS A 246 -22.34 -23.75 10.79
CA HIS A 246 -20.87 -23.62 10.73
C HIS A 246 -20.14 -24.05 12.01
N SER A 247 -20.85 -24.66 12.97
CA SER A 247 -20.30 -25.10 14.26
C SER A 247 -19.50 -24.01 15.02
N LEU A 248 -19.94 -22.76 14.96
CA LEU A 248 -19.21 -21.63 15.57
C LEU A 248 -19.32 -21.62 17.11
N PRO A 249 -18.27 -21.15 17.82
CA PRO A 249 -18.30 -21.00 19.26
C PRO A 249 -19.35 -19.96 19.70
N ARG A 250 -20.08 -20.29 20.78
CA ARG A 250 -21.17 -19.45 21.30
C ARG A 250 -20.75 -18.84 22.63
N LEU A 251 -20.34 -17.57 22.59
CA LEU A 251 -19.82 -16.87 23.76
C LEU A 251 -20.82 -15.84 24.28
N THR A 252 -21.23 -15.99 25.53
CA THR A 252 -22.17 -15.08 26.19
C THR A 252 -21.42 -13.97 26.91
N VAL A 253 -21.29 -12.82 26.24
CA VAL A 253 -20.65 -11.61 26.79
C VAL A 253 -21.54 -10.71 27.66
N ILE A 254 -22.87 -10.88 27.63
CA ILE A 254 -23.83 -10.09 28.42
C ILE A 254 -24.56 -11.02 29.40
N GLY A 255 -24.50 -10.71 30.68
CA GLY A 255 -25.18 -11.38 31.78
C GLY A 255 -26.70 -11.20 31.77
N GLY A 256 -27.40 -11.95 32.62
CA GLY A 256 -28.87 -11.91 32.69
C GLY A 256 -29.47 -10.62 33.26
N ASP A 257 -28.66 -9.92 34.04
CA ASP A 257 -28.89 -8.60 34.61
C ASP A 257 -28.50 -7.46 33.65
N GLY A 258 -28.06 -7.79 32.43
CA GLY A 258 -27.65 -6.84 31.40
C GLY A 258 -26.29 -6.19 31.64
N THR A 259 -25.46 -6.74 32.53
CA THR A 259 -24.06 -6.33 32.71
C THR A 259 -23.12 -7.17 31.85
N MET A 260 -21.92 -6.67 31.56
CA MET A 260 -20.92 -7.40 30.78
C MET A 260 -20.19 -8.44 31.66
N THR A 261 -19.91 -9.60 31.08
CA THR A 261 -19.20 -10.72 31.76
C THR A 261 -17.68 -10.54 31.75
N THR A 262 -16.96 -11.33 32.55
CA THR A 262 -15.49 -11.45 32.58
C THR A 262 -14.84 -11.72 31.22
N LEU A 263 -15.55 -12.39 30.30
CA LEU A 263 -15.05 -12.73 28.96
C LEU A 263 -14.73 -11.51 28.08
N CYS A 264 -15.22 -10.32 28.45
CA CYS A 264 -14.98 -9.07 27.75
C CYS A 264 -13.64 -8.42 28.14
N GLY A 265 -12.94 -8.99 29.12
CA GLY A 265 -11.79 -8.39 29.77
C GLY A 265 -12.18 -7.62 31.04
N GLN A 266 -11.23 -7.47 31.95
CA GLN A 266 -11.43 -6.87 33.27
C GLN A 266 -11.95 -5.41 33.21
N TRP A 267 -11.65 -4.70 32.13
CA TRP A 267 -12.03 -3.29 31.95
C TRP A 267 -13.53 -3.06 31.66
N LEU A 268 -14.25 -4.09 31.20
CA LEU A 268 -15.70 -4.01 30.94
C LEU A 268 -16.54 -4.78 31.97
N GLU A 269 -15.93 -5.59 32.81
CA GLU A 269 -16.65 -6.47 33.72
C GLU A 269 -17.60 -5.70 34.64
N GLY A 270 -18.86 -6.14 34.71
CA GLY A 270 -19.89 -5.52 35.57
C GLY A 270 -20.52 -4.24 35.01
N VAL A 271 -19.99 -3.66 33.94
CA VAL A 271 -20.56 -2.46 33.29
C VAL A 271 -21.88 -2.80 32.60
N LYS A 272 -22.87 -1.90 32.61
CA LYS A 272 -24.14 -2.10 31.89
C LYS A 272 -23.93 -2.04 30.38
N ARG A 273 -24.67 -2.85 29.62
CA ARG A 273 -24.48 -3.03 28.17
C ARG A 273 -24.50 -1.75 27.31
N PHE A 274 -25.22 -0.71 27.74
CA PHE A 274 -25.31 0.56 27.00
C PHE A 274 -24.08 1.42 27.27
N ASP A 275 -23.69 1.59 28.53
CA ASP A 275 -22.48 2.30 28.92
C ASP A 275 -21.23 1.60 28.37
N ALA A 276 -21.22 0.26 28.37
CA ALA A 276 -20.15 -0.55 27.78
C ALA A 276 -19.99 -0.29 26.28
N ARG A 277 -21.08 0.01 25.55
CA ARG A 277 -21.02 0.32 24.11
C ARG A 277 -20.29 1.63 23.87
N GLU A 278 -20.53 2.64 24.70
CA GLU A 278 -19.85 3.94 24.58
C GLU A 278 -18.36 3.78 24.86
N GLN A 279 -17.98 3.11 25.95
CA GLN A 279 -16.57 2.84 26.28
C GLN A 279 -15.84 2.06 25.18
N VAL A 280 -16.51 1.08 24.55
CA VAL A 280 -15.92 0.33 23.42
C VAL A 280 -15.66 1.23 22.21
N ILE A 281 -16.57 2.17 21.92
CA ILE A 281 -16.37 3.11 20.80
C ILE A 281 -15.15 3.99 21.07
N ASP A 282 -15.03 4.54 22.27
CA ASP A 282 -13.89 5.38 22.65
C ASP A 282 -12.57 4.61 22.57
N ALA A 283 -12.56 3.36 23.05
CA ALA A 283 -11.38 2.49 22.97
C ALA A 283 -11.01 2.12 21.52
N LEU A 284 -11.99 1.96 20.62
CA LEU A 284 -11.73 1.74 19.19
C LEU A 284 -11.16 2.99 18.51
N ILE A 285 -11.58 4.19 18.93
CA ILE A 285 -11.04 5.46 18.45
C ILE A 285 -9.59 5.62 18.89
N GLU A 286 -9.29 5.36 20.15
CA GLU A 286 -7.93 5.43 20.70
C GLU A 286 -6.97 4.48 19.98
N LYS A 287 -7.43 3.25 19.67
CA LYS A 287 -6.67 2.26 18.90
C LYS A 287 -6.59 2.57 17.39
N ARG A 288 -7.19 3.65 16.91
CA ARG A 288 -7.28 4.02 15.47
C ARG A 288 -7.92 2.93 14.60
N MET A 289 -8.81 2.13 15.18
CA MET A 289 -9.54 1.07 14.49
C MET A 289 -10.96 1.48 14.09
N PHE A 290 -11.49 2.58 14.66
CA PHE A 290 -12.79 3.13 14.33
C PHE A 290 -12.78 3.84 12.97
N ARG A 291 -13.65 3.42 12.03
CA ARG A 291 -13.74 3.98 10.67
C ARG A 291 -14.91 4.94 10.44
N GLY A 292 -15.79 5.11 11.42
CA GLY A 292 -16.94 6.01 11.35
C GLY A 292 -18.25 5.36 11.77
N LYS A 293 -19.30 6.17 11.88
CA LYS A 293 -20.66 5.78 12.22
C LYS A 293 -21.63 6.37 11.20
N LYS A 294 -22.60 5.58 10.77
CA LYS A 294 -23.73 6.01 9.95
C LYS A 294 -25.01 5.67 10.69
N ASP A 295 -26.00 6.54 10.58
CA ASP A 295 -27.31 6.28 11.17
C ASP A 295 -28.07 5.30 10.28
N HIS A 296 -28.63 4.28 10.92
CA HIS A 296 -29.41 3.25 10.28
C HIS A 296 -30.72 3.10 11.04
N THR A 297 -31.83 3.27 10.33
CA THR A 297 -33.16 3.01 10.89
C THR A 297 -33.33 1.52 11.10
N MET A 298 -33.65 1.11 12.33
CA MET A 298 -33.86 -0.28 12.68
C MET A 298 -35.10 -0.45 13.56
N SER A 299 -35.79 -1.58 13.43
CA SER A 299 -36.88 -1.93 14.33
C SER A 299 -36.30 -2.58 15.59
N LEU A 300 -36.61 -2.02 16.76
CA LEU A 300 -36.14 -2.52 18.04
C LEU A 300 -37.30 -3.21 18.78
N PRO A 301 -37.15 -4.47 19.20
CA PRO A 301 -38.13 -5.12 20.06
C PRO A 301 -38.10 -4.50 21.45
N VAL A 302 -39.27 -4.15 21.98
CA VAL A 302 -39.45 -3.50 23.27
C VAL A 302 -40.42 -4.32 24.10
N CYS A 303 -40.08 -4.53 25.37
CA CYS A 303 -40.91 -5.25 26.30
C CYS A 303 -42.20 -4.46 26.54
N ARG A 304 -43.34 -5.07 26.22
CA ARG A 304 -44.65 -4.41 26.22
C ARG A 304 -45.09 -3.90 27.61
N SER A 305 -44.61 -4.53 28.68
CA SER A 305 -44.95 -4.18 30.06
C SER A 305 -43.99 -3.19 30.72
N SER A 306 -42.69 -3.29 30.44
CA SER A 306 -41.66 -2.46 31.09
C SER A 306 -41.14 -1.31 30.23
N GLY A 307 -41.45 -1.29 28.93
CA GLY A 307 -40.92 -0.32 27.97
C GLY A 307 -39.41 -0.45 27.73
N SER A 308 -38.75 -1.47 28.30
CA SER A 308 -37.31 -1.68 28.16
C SER A 308 -36.97 -2.43 26.87
N GLY A 309 -35.83 -2.09 26.25
CA GLY A 309 -35.36 -2.78 25.04
C GLY A 309 -35.04 -4.25 25.31
N GLU A 310 -35.62 -5.13 24.50
CA GLU A 310 -35.42 -6.58 24.61
C GLU A 310 -34.05 -6.98 24.08
N GLY A 311 -33.40 -7.93 24.76
CA GLY A 311 -32.16 -8.55 24.32
C GLY A 311 -32.40 -10.04 24.08
N VAL A 312 -31.84 -10.57 22.99
CA VAL A 312 -31.88 -12.01 22.73
C VAL A 312 -30.81 -12.68 23.59
N ARG A 313 -31.22 -13.66 24.41
CA ARG A 313 -30.33 -14.48 25.22
C ARG A 313 -30.84 -15.90 25.29
N ARG A 314 -29.93 -16.86 25.23
CA ARG A 314 -30.24 -18.27 25.51
C ARG A 314 -30.51 -18.50 27.00
N ARG A 315 -31.65 -19.12 27.33
CA ARG A 315 -31.86 -19.80 28.62
C ARG A 315 -31.78 -21.32 28.40
N PRO A 316 -31.25 -22.10 29.35
CA PRO A 316 -31.49 -23.53 29.36
C PRO A 316 -32.98 -23.76 29.61
N GLU A 317 -33.66 -24.42 28.69
CA GLU A 317 -35.02 -24.91 28.92
C GLU A 317 -34.93 -26.34 29.45
N SER A 318 -35.33 -26.55 30.70
CA SER A 318 -35.62 -27.88 31.22
C SER A 318 -37.06 -28.21 30.87
N GLY A 319 -37.26 -28.85 29.72
CA GLY A 319 -38.53 -29.51 29.41
C GLY A 319 -38.64 -30.81 30.20
N LEU A 320 -39.72 -30.96 30.97
CA LEU A 320 -40.23 -32.31 31.28
C LEU A 320 -40.76 -32.88 29.97
N LEU A 321 -40.28 -34.08 29.60
CA LEU A 321 -40.84 -34.87 28.49
C LEU A 321 -42.33 -35.14 28.71
#